data_AF-A0A921KIQ2-F1
#
_entry.id   AF-A0A921KIQ2-F1
#
_cell.length_a   1.000
_cell.length_b   1.000
_cell.length_c   1.000
_cell.angle_alpha   90.00
_cell.angle_beta   90.00
_cell.angle_gamma   90.00
#
_symmetry.space_group_name_H-M   'P 1'
#
loop_
_entity.id
_entity.type
_entity.pdbx_description
1 polymer ?
#
loop_
_entity_poly.entity_id
_entity_poly.type
_entity_poly.pdbx_seq_one_letter_code
_entity_poly.pdbx_strand_id
1 'polypeptide(L)'
;GNTIGNSLEVIEAINTLKGKGPKDLLELCLKTASLMLLQAKRCKDEVEAMALLKEVLESGKALNKLKEMVSYQHGDVRYIDNPDLFKLAKNIIPIKAKTNGYVKKLDAKALGIISMKLGGGRLTKDDVIDHSVGIVLNKKIGDKCSCNDVLAYLYVNKEIEETLIDEVYNAYQIV
;
A
#
# COMPACT_ATOMS: atom_id res chain seq x y z
N GLY A 1 -4.12 2.84 -2.61
CA GLY A 1 -3.25 2.73 -1.44
C GLY A 1 -2.08 3.67 -1.58
N ASN A 2 -1.19 3.69 -0.58
CA ASN A 2 0.05 4.47 -0.62
C ASN A 2 1.29 3.59 -0.74
N THR A 3 1.22 2.31 -0.37
CA THR A 3 2.36 1.40 -0.38
C THR A 3 2.42 0.54 -1.65
N ILE A 4 3.63 0.28 -2.14
CA ILE A 4 3.92 -0.64 -3.26
C ILE A 4 5.07 -1.55 -2.84
N GLY A 5 4.83 -2.84 -2.67
CA GLY A 5 5.80 -3.81 -2.19
C GLY A 5 5.13 -4.99 -1.49
N ASN A 6 5.79 -5.59 -0.49
CA ASN A 6 5.27 -6.80 0.14
C ASN A 6 4.89 -6.54 1.60
N SER A 7 5.87 -6.48 2.51
CA SER A 7 5.58 -6.21 3.92
C SER A 7 4.92 -4.84 4.12
N LEU A 8 5.30 -3.84 3.32
CA LEU A 8 4.67 -2.51 3.32
C LEU A 8 3.16 -2.59 3.05
N GLU A 9 2.74 -3.39 2.07
CA GLU A 9 1.32 -3.55 1.71
C GLU A 9 0.55 -4.34 2.78
N VAL A 10 1.17 -5.35 3.40
CA VAL A 10 0.56 -6.07 4.53
C VAL A 10 0.34 -5.14 5.72
N ILE A 11 1.30 -4.27 6.02
CA ILE A 11 1.16 -3.24 7.06
C ILE A 11 0.03 -2.27 6.72
N GLU A 12 -0.06 -1.79 5.46
CA GLU A 12 -1.15 -0.91 5.01
C GLU A 12 -2.52 -1.60 5.12
N ALA A 13 -2.62 -2.88 4.78
CA ALA A 13 -3.84 -3.66 4.92
C ALA A 13 -4.25 -3.80 6.40
N ILE A 14 -3.31 -4.14 7.30
CA ILE A 14 -3.57 -4.21 8.75
C ILE A 14 -4.03 -2.84 9.27
N ASN A 15 -3.35 -1.76 8.88
CA ASN A 15 -3.74 -0.41 9.28
C ASN A 15 -5.11 -0.01 8.75
N THR A 16 -5.46 -0.43 7.53
CA THR A 16 -6.80 -0.22 6.96
C THR A 16 -7.88 -0.91 7.80
N LEU A 17 -7.66 -2.15 8.20
CA LEU A 17 -8.58 -2.88 9.11
C LEU A 17 -8.63 -2.29 10.52
N LYS A 18 -7.59 -1.57 10.95
CA LYS A 18 -7.54 -0.77 12.20
C LYS A 18 -8.14 0.64 12.06
N GLY A 19 -8.72 0.98 10.90
CA GLY A 19 -9.28 2.31 10.63
C GLY A 19 -8.26 3.42 10.41
N LYS A 20 -6.98 3.07 10.16
CA LYS A 20 -5.84 3.99 9.98
C LYS A 20 -5.25 3.95 8.56
N GLY A 21 -5.92 3.29 7.62
CA GLY A 21 -5.45 3.12 6.25
C GLY A 21 -5.79 4.30 5.32
N PRO A 22 -5.29 4.27 4.08
CA PRO A 22 -5.64 5.27 3.07
C PRO A 22 -7.12 5.22 2.71
N LYS A 23 -7.75 6.40 2.57
CA LYS A 23 -9.18 6.53 2.27
C LYS A 23 -9.58 5.87 0.95
N ASP A 24 -8.76 6.03 -0.08
CA ASP A 24 -8.99 5.46 -1.42
C ASP A 24 -9.00 3.93 -1.41
N LEU A 25 -8.10 3.32 -0.63
CA LEU A 25 -8.09 1.86 -0.46
C LEU A 25 -9.34 1.38 0.29
N LEU A 26 -9.67 2.04 1.40
CA LEU A 26 -10.83 1.69 2.21
C LEU A 26 -12.13 1.79 1.40
N GLU A 27 -12.31 2.87 0.65
CA GLU A 27 -13.50 3.09 -0.18
C GLU A 27 -13.66 1.99 -1.24
N LEU A 28 -12.58 1.64 -1.95
CA LEU A 28 -12.59 0.57 -2.94
C LEU A 28 -12.95 -0.78 -2.32
N CYS A 29 -12.35 -1.12 -1.17
CA CYS A 29 -12.64 -2.36 -0.45
C CYS A 29 -14.10 -2.43 -0.01
N LEU A 30 -14.64 -1.34 0.57
CA LEU A 30 -16.03 -1.28 1.02
C LEU A 30 -17.01 -1.43 -0.14
N LYS A 31 -16.78 -0.72 -1.25
CA LYS A 31 -17.65 -0.81 -2.43
C LYS A 31 -17.63 -2.22 -3.02
N THR A 32 -16.45 -2.83 -3.13
CA THR A 32 -16.28 -4.19 -3.65
C THR A 32 -16.96 -5.21 -2.73
N ALA A 33 -16.73 -5.13 -1.42
CA ALA A 33 -17.33 -6.03 -0.44
C ALA A 33 -18.86 -5.88 -0.38
N SER A 34 -19.40 -4.67 -0.56
CA SER A 34 -20.84 -4.45 -0.64
C SER A 34 -21.47 -5.21 -1.81
N LEU A 35 -20.85 -5.14 -2.99
CA LEU A 35 -21.28 -5.91 -4.16
C LEU A 35 -21.18 -7.43 -3.91
N MET A 36 -20.14 -7.90 -3.23
CA MET A 36 -19.99 -9.31 -2.87
C MET A 36 -21.10 -9.78 -1.92
N LEU A 37 -21.48 -8.98 -0.92
CA LEU A 37 -22.57 -9.31 0.00
C LEU A 37 -23.92 -9.43 -0.71
N LEU A 38 -24.18 -8.53 -1.67
CA LEU A 38 -25.39 -8.59 -2.49
C LEU A 38 -25.42 -9.84 -3.37
N GLN A 39 -24.33 -10.14 -4.08
CA GLN A 39 -24.23 -11.34 -4.92
C GLN A 39 -24.38 -12.63 -4.11
N ALA A 40 -23.84 -12.64 -2.88
CA ALA A 40 -23.98 -13.75 -1.95
C ALA A 40 -25.36 -13.81 -1.26
N LYS A 41 -26.29 -12.90 -1.60
CA LYS A 41 -27.64 -12.79 -1.00
C LYS A 41 -27.59 -12.65 0.53
N ARG A 42 -26.59 -11.91 1.04
CA ARG A 42 -26.39 -11.64 2.48
C ARG A 42 -27.01 -10.32 2.93
N CYS A 43 -27.31 -9.42 2.01
CA CYS A 43 -27.99 -8.14 2.24
C CYS A 43 -29.02 -7.91 1.15
N LYS A 44 -30.02 -7.07 1.42
CA LYS A 44 -31.10 -6.71 0.48
C LYS A 44 -30.69 -5.62 -0.52
N ASP A 45 -29.84 -4.70 -0.09
CA ASP A 45 -29.41 -3.53 -0.85
C ASP A 45 -28.02 -3.04 -0.39
N GLU A 46 -27.46 -2.11 -1.15
CA GLU A 46 -26.14 -1.55 -0.88
C GLU A 46 -26.09 -0.77 0.46
N VAL A 47 -27.20 -0.18 0.88
CA VAL A 47 -27.26 0.62 2.13
C VAL A 47 -27.06 -0.30 3.33
N GLU A 48 -27.79 -1.42 3.37
CA GLU A 48 -27.63 -2.44 4.42
C GLU A 48 -26.23 -3.06 4.40
N ALA A 49 -25.71 -3.40 3.21
CA ALA A 49 -24.37 -3.96 3.07
C ALA A 49 -23.29 -3.01 3.59
N MET A 50 -23.37 -1.72 3.26
CA MET A 50 -22.43 -0.70 3.73
C MET A 50 -22.52 -0.49 5.25
N ALA A 51 -23.72 -0.52 5.82
CA ALA A 51 -23.90 -0.43 7.28
C ALA A 51 -23.23 -1.60 8.00
N LEU A 52 -23.42 -2.83 7.50
CA LEU A 52 -22.81 -4.04 8.06
C LEU A 52 -21.28 -4.02 7.95
N LEU A 53 -20.73 -3.62 6.80
CA LEU A 53 -19.28 -3.55 6.60
C LEU A 53 -18.62 -2.52 7.55
N LYS A 54 -19.26 -1.37 7.75
CA LYS A 54 -18.79 -0.36 8.72
C LYS A 54 -18.78 -0.90 10.14
N GLU A 55 -19.86 -1.57 10.57
CA GLU A 55 -19.94 -2.20 11.89
C GLU A 55 -18.82 -3.24 12.10
N VAL A 56 -18.55 -4.07 11.10
CA VAL A 56 -17.52 -5.12 11.16
C VAL A 56 -16.11 -4.54 11.24
N LEU A 57 -15.85 -3.38 10.63
CA LEU A 57 -14.60 -2.65 10.78
C LEU A 57 -14.49 -1.99 12.16
N GLU A 58 -15.51 -1.23 12.57
CA GLU A 58 -15.52 -0.46 13.83
C GLU A 58 -15.46 -1.38 15.06
N SER A 59 -16.11 -2.54 15.01
CA SER A 59 -16.06 -3.55 16.08
C SER A 59 -14.74 -4.32 16.14
N GLY A 60 -13.85 -4.17 15.15
CA GLY A 60 -12.61 -4.93 15.05
C GLY A 60 -12.78 -6.39 14.59
N LYS A 61 -14.00 -6.83 14.27
CA LYS A 61 -14.28 -8.18 13.76
C LYS A 61 -13.49 -8.48 12.49
N ALA A 62 -13.32 -7.51 11.59
CA ALA A 62 -12.53 -7.67 10.38
C ALA A 62 -11.05 -8.02 10.67
N LEU A 63 -10.44 -7.29 11.62
CA LEU A 63 -9.06 -7.54 12.04
C LEU A 63 -8.92 -8.90 12.72
N ASN A 64 -9.88 -9.29 13.56
CA ASN A 64 -9.90 -10.60 14.20
C ASN A 64 -10.02 -11.73 13.16
N LYS A 65 -10.84 -11.54 12.12
CA LYS A 65 -10.94 -12.51 11.02
C LYS A 65 -9.64 -12.66 10.25
N LEU A 66 -8.88 -11.56 10.06
CA LEU A 66 -7.52 -11.65 9.48
C LEU A 66 -6.59 -12.48 10.37
N LYS A 67 -6.64 -12.30 11.70
CA LYS A 67 -5.84 -13.10 12.65
C LYS A 67 -6.17 -14.58 12.58
N GLU A 68 -7.47 -14.92 12.54
CA GLU A 68 -7.91 -16.30 12.35
C GLU A 68 -7.34 -16.87 11.03
N MET A 69 -7.49 -16.15 9.92
CA MET A 69 -7.00 -16.59 8.60
C MET A 69 -5.49 -16.84 8.59
N VAL A 70 -4.71 -15.97 9.23
CA VAL A 70 -3.26 -16.12 9.34
C VAL A 70 -2.89 -17.28 10.25
N SER A 71 -3.54 -17.42 11.40
CA SER A 71 -3.32 -18.53 12.33
C SER A 71 -3.63 -19.89 11.69
N TYR A 72 -4.71 -19.99 10.91
CA TYR A 72 -5.08 -21.24 10.21
C TYR A 72 -4.08 -21.65 9.14
N GLN A 73 -3.21 -20.74 8.69
CA GLN A 73 -2.12 -21.01 7.76
C GLN A 73 -0.76 -20.99 8.46
N HIS A 74 -0.74 -21.20 9.78
CA HIS A 74 0.45 -21.29 10.62
C HIS A 74 1.29 -20.00 10.71
N GLY A 75 0.72 -18.85 10.35
CA GLY A 75 1.38 -17.55 10.49
C GLY A 75 1.33 -17.00 11.91
N ASP A 76 2.28 -16.11 12.22
CA ASP A 76 2.39 -15.47 13.53
C ASP A 76 1.48 -14.23 13.64
N VAL A 77 0.39 -14.37 14.40
CA VAL A 77 -0.61 -13.30 14.58
C VAL A 77 -0.06 -12.07 15.31
N ARG A 78 1.09 -12.17 16.00
CA ARG A 78 1.72 -11.03 16.68
C ARG A 78 2.04 -9.89 15.71
N TYR A 79 2.32 -10.21 14.44
CA TYR A 79 2.56 -9.22 13.38
C TYR A 79 1.29 -8.41 13.01
N ILE A 80 0.10 -8.97 13.23
CA ILE A 80 -1.16 -8.25 13.02
C ILE A 80 -1.43 -7.32 14.20
N ASP A 81 -1.17 -7.78 15.42
CA ASP A 81 -1.29 -6.97 16.63
C ASP A 81 -0.30 -5.80 16.62
N ASN A 82 0.97 -6.10 16.33
CA ASN A 82 2.06 -5.15 16.24
C ASN A 82 2.77 -5.22 14.88
N PRO A 83 2.32 -4.41 13.89
CA PRO A 83 2.96 -4.33 12.58
C PRO A 83 4.41 -3.84 12.62
N ASP A 84 4.89 -3.23 13.70
CA ASP A 84 6.29 -2.80 13.81
C ASP A 84 7.27 -3.99 13.92
N LEU A 85 6.75 -5.22 14.12
CA LEU A 85 7.54 -6.45 14.05
C LEU A 85 8.01 -6.79 12.63
N PHE A 86 7.38 -6.24 11.60
CA PHE A 86 7.85 -6.39 10.22
C PHE A 86 9.22 -5.72 10.07
N LYS A 87 10.22 -6.49 9.65
CA LYS A 87 11.54 -5.96 9.33
C LYS A 87 11.47 -5.29 7.96
N LEU A 88 11.44 -3.97 7.95
CA LEU A 88 11.53 -3.16 6.73
C LEU A 88 12.99 -2.84 6.39
N ALA A 89 13.24 -2.43 5.15
CA ALA A 89 14.55 -2.02 4.70
C ALA A 89 15.08 -0.86 5.55
N LYS A 90 16.38 -0.90 5.89
CA LYS A 90 16.97 0.09 6.81
C LYS A 90 17.27 1.43 6.13
N ASN A 91 17.59 1.40 4.84
CA ASN A 91 17.87 2.61 4.10
C ASN A 91 16.58 3.11 3.45
N ILE A 92 16.20 4.34 3.78
CA ILE A 92 14.97 4.98 3.31
C ILE A 92 15.37 6.27 2.59
N ILE A 93 15.20 6.28 1.27
CA ILE A 93 15.63 7.38 0.41
C ILE A 93 14.41 8.24 0.06
N PRO A 94 14.35 9.52 0.48
CA PRO A 94 13.27 10.42 0.10
C PRO A 94 13.44 10.93 -1.33
N ILE A 95 12.39 10.82 -2.14
CA ILE A 95 12.29 11.45 -3.46
C ILE A 95 11.58 12.78 -3.29
N LYS A 96 12.30 13.89 -3.49
CA LYS A 96 11.81 15.24 -3.24
C LYS A 96 11.37 15.93 -4.53
N ALA A 97 10.27 16.67 -4.49
CA ALA A 97 9.79 17.44 -5.63
C ALA A 97 10.85 18.48 -6.05
N LYS A 98 11.17 18.52 -7.34
CA LYS A 98 12.13 19.49 -7.92
C LYS A 98 11.50 20.87 -8.18
N THR A 99 10.17 20.94 -8.27
CA THR A 99 9.42 22.14 -8.61
C THR A 99 8.14 22.24 -7.77
N ASN A 100 7.55 23.44 -7.74
CA ASN A 100 6.22 23.65 -7.19
C ASN A 100 5.16 23.25 -8.23
N GLY A 101 4.00 22.78 -7.76
CA GLY A 101 2.85 22.49 -8.63
C GLY A 101 1.87 21.52 -7.99
N TYR A 102 1.15 20.79 -8.82
CA TYR A 102 0.26 19.69 -8.45
C TYR A 102 0.64 18.42 -9.20
N VAL A 103 0.52 17.26 -8.53
CA VAL A 103 0.71 15.97 -9.19
C VAL A 103 -0.46 15.72 -10.15
N LYS A 104 -0.21 15.87 -11.46
CA LYS A 104 -1.20 15.65 -12.51
C LYS A 104 -1.32 14.18 -12.90
N LYS A 105 -0.19 13.47 -12.96
CA LYS A 105 -0.13 12.05 -13.30
C LYS A 105 0.87 11.33 -12.42
N LEU A 106 0.59 10.06 -12.20
CA LEU A 106 1.42 9.11 -11.49
C LEU A 106 1.37 7.77 -12.23
N ASP A 107 2.49 7.33 -12.83
CA ASP A 107 2.54 6.09 -13.60
C ASP A 107 2.70 4.87 -12.68
N ALA A 108 1.58 4.18 -12.45
CA ALA A 108 1.53 2.99 -11.61
C ALA A 108 2.38 1.82 -12.15
N LYS A 109 2.47 1.67 -13.48
CA LYS A 109 3.27 0.59 -14.09
C LYS A 109 4.75 0.85 -13.88
N ALA A 110 5.20 2.08 -14.10
CA ALA A 110 6.59 2.47 -13.85
C ALA A 110 6.96 2.23 -12.38
N LEU A 111 6.12 2.68 -11.44
CA LEU A 111 6.35 2.47 -10.00
C LEU A 111 6.39 0.98 -9.61
N GLY A 112 5.54 0.14 -10.20
CA GLY A 112 5.59 -1.31 -10.00
C GLY A 112 6.91 -1.93 -10.47
N ILE A 113 7.40 -1.52 -11.65
CA ILE A 113 8.70 -1.96 -12.17
C ILE A 113 9.83 -1.47 -11.28
N ILE A 114 9.77 -0.24 -10.78
CA ILE A 114 10.77 0.30 -9.85
C ILE A 114 10.77 -0.52 -8.56
N SER A 115 9.61 -0.80 -7.96
CA SER A 115 9.51 -1.66 -6.76
C SER A 115 10.11 -3.06 -6.99
N MET A 116 9.86 -3.65 -8.16
CA MET A 116 10.52 -4.89 -8.58
C MET A 116 12.04 -4.74 -8.65
N LYS A 117 12.55 -3.67 -9.28
CA LYS A 117 14.00 -3.38 -9.36
C LYS A 117 14.63 -3.14 -7.99
N LEU A 118 13.90 -2.61 -7.01
CA LEU A 118 14.37 -2.50 -5.62
C LEU A 118 14.57 -3.87 -4.95
N GLY A 119 13.90 -4.92 -5.46
CA GLY A 119 13.94 -6.29 -4.96
C GLY A 119 12.60 -6.83 -4.47
N GLY A 120 11.52 -6.02 -4.55
CA GLY A 120 10.19 -6.40 -4.07
C GLY A 120 9.44 -7.36 -5.00
N GLY A 121 10.00 -7.66 -6.17
CA GLY A 121 9.40 -8.52 -7.17
C GLY A 121 10.44 -9.38 -7.89
N ARG A 122 9.97 -10.17 -8.84
CA ARG A 122 10.77 -11.11 -9.62
C ARG A 122 10.88 -10.65 -11.06
N LEU A 123 12.09 -10.62 -11.60
CA LEU A 123 12.34 -10.54 -13.04
C LEU A 123 12.31 -11.95 -13.67
N THR A 124 12.91 -12.92 -12.98
CA THR A 124 12.91 -14.34 -13.35
C THR A 124 12.23 -15.18 -12.27
N LYS A 125 11.80 -16.41 -12.60
CA LYS A 125 11.13 -17.28 -11.62
C LYS A 125 12.00 -17.62 -10.40
N ASP A 126 13.32 -17.62 -10.57
CA ASP A 126 14.28 -18.04 -9.55
C ASP A 126 14.72 -16.89 -8.63
N ASP A 127 14.30 -15.65 -8.92
CA ASP A 127 14.66 -14.49 -8.11
C ASP A 127 14.09 -14.59 -6.70
N VAL A 128 14.95 -14.35 -5.71
CA VAL A 128 14.57 -14.23 -4.31
C VAL A 128 14.02 -12.83 -4.08
N ILE A 129 12.80 -12.76 -3.54
CA ILE A 129 12.18 -11.49 -3.21
C ILE A 129 12.68 -11.00 -1.85
N ASP A 130 13.06 -9.73 -1.78
CA ASP A 130 13.19 -9.02 -0.52
C ASP A 130 11.81 -8.44 -0.15
N HIS A 131 11.18 -8.98 0.88
CA HIS A 131 9.85 -8.53 1.30
C HIS A 131 9.87 -7.16 2.02
N SER A 132 11.05 -6.68 2.41
CA SER A 132 11.24 -5.49 3.24
C SER A 132 11.38 -4.19 2.45
N VAL A 133 11.61 -4.28 1.14
CA VAL A 133 11.80 -3.15 0.22
C VAL A 133 10.50 -2.74 -0.47
N GLY A 134 10.51 -1.57 -1.10
CA GLY A 134 9.38 -1.07 -1.88
C GLY A 134 9.30 0.45 -1.89
N ILE A 135 8.11 0.96 -2.18
CA ILE A 135 7.84 2.40 -2.33
C ILE A 135 6.68 2.78 -1.42
N VAL A 136 6.80 3.91 -0.72
CA VAL A 136 5.69 4.55 0.01
C VAL A 136 5.44 5.92 -0.60
N LEU A 137 4.28 6.08 -1.23
CA LEU A 137 3.83 7.32 -1.85
C LEU A 137 3.37 8.30 -0.76
N ASN A 138 3.90 9.52 -0.81
CA ASN A 138 3.52 10.61 0.08
C ASN A 138 2.70 11.71 -0.64
N LYS A 139 2.79 11.78 -1.97
CA LYS A 139 1.95 12.61 -2.84
C LYS A 139 1.33 11.75 -3.93
N LYS A 140 0.02 11.90 -4.12
CA LYS A 140 -0.80 11.25 -5.14
C LYS A 140 -1.39 12.28 -6.12
N ILE A 141 -2.04 11.79 -7.17
CA ILE A 141 -2.70 12.62 -8.17
C ILE A 141 -3.67 13.59 -7.48
N GLY A 142 -3.56 14.88 -7.81
CA GLY A 142 -4.34 15.97 -7.22
C GLY A 142 -3.66 16.66 -6.04
N ASP A 143 -2.63 16.06 -5.42
CA ASP A 143 -1.95 16.69 -4.30
C ASP A 143 -1.08 17.87 -4.75
N LYS A 144 -1.13 18.95 -3.97
CA LYS A 144 -0.18 20.06 -4.08
C LYS A 144 1.20 19.60 -3.63
N CYS A 145 2.23 20.00 -4.37
CA CYS A 145 3.62 19.80 -3.99
C CYS A 145 4.39 21.12 -4.10
N SER A 146 5.20 21.41 -3.09
CA SER A 146 6.21 22.46 -3.11
C SER A 146 7.58 21.84 -3.37
N CYS A 147 8.51 22.62 -3.92
CA CYS A 147 9.91 22.23 -4.04
C CYS A 147 10.42 21.75 -2.67
N ASN A 148 11.14 20.62 -2.66
CA ASN A 148 11.58 19.86 -1.49
C ASN A 148 10.52 19.08 -0.71
N ASP A 149 9.22 19.14 -1.05
CA ASP A 149 8.23 18.20 -0.51
C ASP A 149 8.60 16.77 -0.88
N VAL A 150 8.42 15.82 0.03
CA VAL A 150 8.62 14.40 -0.29
C VAL A 150 7.45 13.89 -1.13
N LEU A 151 7.75 13.40 -2.33
CA LEU A 151 6.81 12.74 -3.24
C LEU A 151 6.60 11.28 -2.85
N ALA A 152 7.69 10.57 -2.56
CA ALA A 152 7.70 9.17 -2.17
C ALA A 152 8.97 8.84 -1.35
N TYR A 153 8.94 7.72 -0.65
CA TYR A 153 10.10 7.10 0.00
C TYR A 153 10.42 5.77 -0.67
N LEU A 154 11.70 5.54 -0.98
CA LEU A 154 12.20 4.23 -1.43
C LEU A 154 12.81 3.49 -0.24
N TYR A 155 12.29 2.31 0.05
CA TYR A 155 12.82 1.38 1.04
C TYR A 155 13.78 0.44 0.33
N VAL A 156 15.07 0.48 0.67
CA VAL A 156 16.13 -0.22 -0.06
C VAL A 156 17.14 -0.91 0.86
N ASN A 157 17.62 -2.09 0.47
CA ASN A 157 18.70 -2.81 1.16
C ASN A 157 19.98 -2.97 0.32
N LYS A 158 19.95 -2.50 -0.93
CA LYS A 158 21.09 -2.49 -1.85
C LYS A 158 21.36 -1.07 -2.32
N GLU A 159 22.57 -0.84 -2.82
CA GLU A 159 22.86 0.39 -3.56
C GLU A 159 21.94 0.48 -4.77
N ILE A 160 21.45 1.69 -5.03
CA ILE A 160 20.62 1.99 -6.19
C ILE A 160 21.38 2.92 -7.11
N GLU A 161 21.26 2.68 -8.41
CA GLU A 161 21.80 3.56 -9.45
C GLU A 161 20.99 4.85 -9.52
N GLU A 162 21.64 5.96 -9.88
CA GLU A 162 20.95 7.25 -10.09
C GLU A 162 19.85 7.16 -11.15
N THR A 163 20.02 6.28 -12.13
CA THR A 163 19.03 5.98 -13.19
C THR A 163 17.68 5.56 -12.61
N LEU A 164 17.67 4.80 -11.50
CA LEU A 164 16.44 4.36 -10.84
C LEU A 164 15.71 5.53 -10.16
N ILE A 165 16.45 6.52 -9.66
CA ILE A 165 15.88 7.74 -9.10
C ILE A 165 15.23 8.58 -10.20
N ASP A 166 15.87 8.69 -11.36
CA ASP A 166 15.31 9.36 -12.53
C ASP A 166 14.05 8.66 -13.06
N GLU A 167 14.00 7.33 -13.03
CA GLU A 167 12.78 6.57 -13.33
C GLU A 167 11.62 6.94 -12.40
N VAL A 168 11.88 7.15 -11.10
CA VAL A 168 10.83 7.63 -10.18
C VAL A 168 10.38 9.03 -10.57
N TYR A 169 11.29 9.96 -10.88
CA TYR A 169 10.90 11.30 -11.34
C TYR A 169 10.05 11.25 -12.61
N ASN A 170 10.39 10.39 -13.56
CA ASN A 170 9.63 10.21 -14.79
C ASN A 170 8.25 9.60 -14.57
N ALA A 171 8.04 8.88 -13.46
CA ALA A 171 6.72 8.38 -13.07
C ALA A 171 5.79 9.50 -12.56
N TYR A 172 6.31 10.68 -12.20
CA TYR A 172 5.54 11.84 -11.75
C TYR A 172 5.42 12.89 -12.86
N GLN A 173 4.20 13.37 -13.11
CA GLN A 173 3.99 14.61 -13.86
C GLN A 173 3.49 15.69 -12.91
N ILE A 174 4.31 16.73 -12.69
CA ILE A 174 3.95 17.91 -11.88
C ILE A 174 3.64 19.07 -12.83
N VAL A 175 2.51 19.76 -12.61
CA VAL A 175 2.06 20.93 -13.40
C VAL A 175 1.71 22.12 -12.53
#